data_AF-A0A254NJ08-F1
#
_entry.id   AF-A0A254NJ08-F1
#
_cell.length_a   1.000
_cell.length_b   1.000
_cell.length_c   1.000
_cell.angle_alpha   90.00
_cell.angle_beta   90.00
_cell.angle_gamma   90.00
#
_symmetry.space_group_name_H-M   'P 1'
#
loop_
_entity.id
_entity.type
_entity.pdbx_description
1 polymer ?
#
loop_
_entity_poly.entity_id
_entity_poly.type
_entity_poly.pdbx_seq_one_letter_code
_entity_poly.pdbx_strand_id
1 'polypeptide(L)' 'MSWTEFKKEYESIGKVISPDKFKDIQTELIEEVMYSILEMLDGYSDLGFDLDVVDKQTGESIKNGVQLHDRYRDFVDENK' A
#
# COMPACT_ATOMS: atom_id res chain seq x y z
N MET A 1 -12.35 16.69 12.92
CA MET A 1 -11.84 15.31 12.97
C MET A 1 -10.35 15.37 13.20
N SER A 2 -9.84 14.66 14.21
CA SER A 2 -8.40 14.43 14.32
C SER A 2 -8.00 13.44 13.24
N TRP A 3 -6.96 13.75 12.45
CA TRP A 3 -6.39 12.84 11.44
C TRP A 3 -5.84 11.52 12.02
N THR A 4 -5.69 11.41 13.34
CA THR A 4 -5.28 10.19 14.04
C THR A 4 -5.78 10.17 15.49
N GLU A 5 -6.09 8.99 16.02
CA GLU A 5 -6.36 8.78 17.44
C GLU A 5 -5.08 8.65 18.28
N PHE A 6 -3.93 8.43 17.61
CA PHE A 6 -2.63 8.10 18.23
C PHE A 6 -1.65 9.29 18.27
N LYS A 7 -2.18 10.51 18.42
CA LYS A 7 -1.37 11.73 18.31
C LYS A 7 -0.18 11.74 19.27
N LYS A 8 -0.35 11.25 20.51
CA LYS A 8 0.70 11.26 21.54
C LYS A 8 1.84 10.31 21.20
N GLU A 9 1.52 9.19 20.58
CA GLU A 9 2.46 8.17 20.14
C GLU A 9 3.28 8.68 18.95
N TYR A 10 2.63 9.33 17.98
CA TYR A 10 3.34 10.02 16.89
C TYR A 10 4.30 11.10 17.40
N GLU A 11 3.84 11.93 18.34
CA GLU A 11 4.68 12.96 18.97
C GLU A 11 5.81 12.37 19.83
N SER A 12 5.63 11.19 20.43
CA SER A 12 6.68 10.54 21.22
C SER A 12 7.76 9.97 20.31
N ILE A 13 7.39 9.36 19.18
CA ILE A 13 8.32 8.83 18.19
C ILE A 13 9.13 9.98 17.56
N GLY A 14 8.49 11.09 17.21
CA GLY A 14 9.17 12.27 16.64
C GLY A 14 10.19 12.94 17.58
N LYS A 15 10.20 12.61 18.87
CA LYS A 15 11.22 13.08 19.84
C LYS A 15 12.49 12.22 19.86
N VAL A 16 12.41 10.98 19.39
CA VAL A 16 13.51 10.00 19.41
C VAL A 16 14.02 9.64 18.01
N ILE A 17 13.22 9.85 16.98
CA ILE A 17 13.58 9.62 15.58
C ILE A 17 13.62 10.97 14.85
N SER A 18 14.69 11.20 14.06
CA SER A 18 14.77 12.38 13.20
C SER A 18 13.59 12.42 12.22
N PRO A 19 13.07 13.60 11.86
CA PRO A 19 11.97 13.72 10.89
C PRO A 19 12.21 12.94 9.59
N ASP A 20 13.42 12.97 9.04
CA ASP A 20 13.76 12.27 7.79
C ASP A 20 13.63 10.74 7.94
N LYS A 21 14.30 10.15 8.94
CA LYS A 21 14.18 8.73 9.25
C LYS A 21 12.75 8.30 9.57
N PHE A 22 11.97 9.18 10.22
CA PHE A 22 10.56 8.89 10.50
C PHE A 22 9.74 8.86 9.20
N LYS A 23 9.98 9.81 8.30
CA LYS A 23 9.38 9.84 6.96
C LYS A 23 9.73 8.59 6.16
N ASP A 24 10.99 8.15 6.17
CA ASP A 24 11.42 6.95 5.44
C ASP A 24 10.67 5.69 5.93
N ILE A 25 10.57 5.52 7.24
CA ILE A 25 9.80 4.40 7.85
C ILE A 25 8.33 4.49 7.48
N GLN A 26 7.73 5.69 7.51
CA GLN A 26 6.34 5.87 7.12
C GLN A 26 6.12 5.55 5.64
N THR A 27 7.03 5.98 4.77
CA THR A 27 6.99 5.66 3.33
C THR A 27 7.08 4.16 3.11
N GLU A 28 8.07 3.49 3.70
CA GLU A 28 8.22 2.03 3.60
C GLU A 28 6.96 1.29 4.09
N LEU A 29 6.40 1.68 5.23
CA LEU A 29 5.18 1.08 5.75
C LEU A 29 4.00 1.25 4.79
N ILE A 30 3.84 2.43 4.19
CA ILE A 30 2.77 2.69 3.22
C ILE A 30 2.98 1.84 1.96
N GLU A 31 4.22 1.75 1.47
CA GLU A 31 4.59 0.90 0.32
C GLU A 31 4.23 -0.58 0.58
N GLU A 32 4.59 -1.11 1.75
CA GLU A 32 4.32 -2.51 2.13
C GLU A 32 2.82 -2.80 2.30
N VAL A 33 2.06 -1.86 2.88
CA VAL A 33 0.60 -2.00 3.00
C VAL A 33 -0.05 -2.01 1.62
N MET A 34 0.36 -1.11 0.72
CA MET A 34 -0.14 -1.05 -0.64
C MET A 34 0.20 -2.34 -1.41
N TYR A 35 1.45 -2.80 -1.32
CA TYR A 35 1.90 -4.05 -1.92
C TYR A 35 1.06 -5.24 -1.44
N SER A 36 0.84 -5.35 -0.12
CA SER A 36 0.01 -6.41 0.47
C SER A 36 -1.43 -6.39 -0.02
N ILE A 37 -2.03 -5.20 -0.18
CA ILE A 37 -3.39 -5.06 -0.75
C ILE A 37 -3.41 -5.55 -2.21
N LEU A 38 -2.35 -5.30 -2.98
CA LEU A 38 -2.27 -5.73 -4.36
C LEU A 38 -2.05 -7.25 -4.48
N GLU A 39 -1.27 -7.87 -3.59
CA GLU A 39 -1.17 -9.33 -3.50
C GLU A 39 -2.52 -9.98 -3.17
N MET A 40 -3.29 -9.38 -2.26
CA MET A 40 -4.66 -9.80 -1.97
C MET A 40 -5.54 -9.74 -3.23
N LEU A 41 -5.41 -8.66 -4.00
CA LEU A 41 -6.11 -8.52 -5.29
C LEU A 41 -5.64 -9.54 -6.31
N ASP A 42 -4.35 -9.83 -6.39
CA ASP A 42 -3.79 -10.82 -7.32
C ASP A 42 -4.10 -12.28 -6.92
N GLY A 43 -4.73 -12.49 -5.76
CA GLY A 43 -5.17 -13.80 -5.29
C GLY A 43 -4.14 -14.57 -4.47
N TYR A 44 -3.09 -13.89 -3.97
CA TYR A 44 -2.06 -14.51 -3.12
C TYR A 44 -2.49 -14.66 -1.66
N SER A 45 -3.64 -14.12 -1.27
CA SER A 45 -4.19 -14.22 0.08
C SER A 45 -5.51 -14.97 0.11
N ASP A 46 -5.69 -15.85 1.09
CA ASP A 46 -6.95 -16.54 1.34
C ASP A 46 -7.92 -15.61 2.08
N LEU A 47 -8.66 -14.81 1.30
CA LEU A 47 -9.69 -13.90 1.83
C LEU A 47 -11.03 -14.60 2.10
N GLY A 48 -11.20 -15.85 1.67
CA GLY A 48 -12.49 -16.55 1.68
C GLY A 48 -13.51 -15.99 0.68
N PHE A 49 -13.12 -15.04 -0.18
CA PHE A 49 -13.88 -14.51 -1.31
C PHE A 49 -12.93 -14.03 -2.41
N ASP A 50 -13.40 -14.05 -3.65
CA ASP A 50 -12.65 -13.50 -4.78
C ASP A 50 -12.85 -11.98 -4.85
N LEU A 51 -11.76 -11.23 -5.04
CA LEU A 51 -11.81 -9.79 -5.23
C LEU A 51 -11.16 -9.40 -6.54
N ASP A 52 -11.85 -8.59 -7.34
CA ASP A 52 -11.37 -8.13 -8.63
C ASP A 52 -11.47 -6.62 -8.79
N VAL A 53 -10.54 -6.06 -9.54
CA VAL A 53 -10.59 -4.66 -9.96
C VAL A 53 -11.01 -4.68 -11.41
N VAL A 54 -12.12 -4.01 -11.71
CA VAL A 54 -12.73 -3.99 -13.04
C VAL A 54 -12.88 -2.56 -13.54
N ASP A 55 -12.63 -2.36 -14.83
CA ASP A 55 -12.97 -1.11 -15.50
C ASP A 55 -14.49 -0.97 -15.55
N LYS A 56 -15.03 0.17 -15.08
CA LYS A 56 -16.48 0.37 -14.99
C LYS A 56 -17.17 0.55 -16.35
N GLN A 57 -16.43 0.95 -17.38
CA GLN A 57 -16.96 1.20 -18.71
C GLN A 57 -16.95 -0.07 -19.56
N THR A 58 -15.88 -0.85 -19.51
CA THR A 58 -15.72 -2.07 -20.32
C THR A 58 -16.15 -3.33 -19.57
N GLY A 59 -16.13 -3.33 -18.24
CA GLY A 59 -16.38 -4.50 -17.39
C GLY A 59 -15.22 -5.48 -17.35
N GLU A 60 -14.08 -5.16 -17.97
CA GLU A 60 -12.91 -6.03 -18.01
C GLU A 60 -12.09 -5.91 -16.73
N SER A 61 -11.51 -7.04 -16.29
CA SER A 61 -10.54 -7.03 -15.20
C SER A 61 -9.29 -6.24 -15.61
N ILE A 62 -8.86 -5.33 -14.74
CA ILE A 62 -7.64 -4.54 -14.94
C ILE A 62 -6.39 -5.41 -14.75
N LYS A 63 -6.55 -6.61 -14.16
CA LYS A 63 -5.47 -7.58 -13.92
C LYS A 63 -5.17 -8.47 -15.12
N ASN A 64 -5.89 -8.31 -16.25
CA ASN A 64 -5.74 -9.22 -17.38
C ASN A 64 -4.27 -9.28 -17.88
N GLY A 65 -3.59 -10.37 -17.55
CA GLY A 65 -2.20 -10.63 -17.93
C GLY A 65 -1.15 -9.87 -17.10
N VAL A 66 -1.50 -9.29 -15.95
CA VAL A 66 -0.55 -8.57 -15.08
C VAL A 66 -0.75 -8.93 -13.62
N GLN A 67 0.34 -8.91 -12.86
CA GLN A 67 0.32 -8.97 -11.40
C GLN A 67 0.46 -7.53 -10.87
N LEU A 68 -0.56 -7.05 -10.18
CA LEU A 68 -0.63 -5.68 -9.71
C LEU A 68 0.49 -5.35 -8.71
N HIS A 69 0.85 -6.28 -7.83
CA HIS A 69 1.91 -6.08 -6.85
C HIS A 69 3.29 -5.90 -7.52
N ASP A 70 3.60 -6.68 -8.56
CA ASP A 70 4.82 -6.54 -9.36
C ASP A 70 4.86 -5.18 -10.06
N ARG A 71 3.77 -4.78 -10.71
CA ARG A 71 3.67 -3.46 -11.38
C ARG A 71 3.84 -2.31 -10.41
N TYR A 72 3.31 -2.45 -9.20
CA TYR A 72 3.50 -1.46 -8.16
C TYR A 72 4.94 -1.41 -7.68
N ARG A 73 5.60 -2.56 -7.54
CA ARG A 73 7.01 -2.62 -7.16
C ARG A 73 7.90 -1.95 -8.20
N ASP A 74 7.68 -2.25 -9.49
CA ASP A 74 8.37 -1.60 -10.61
C ASP A 74 8.20 -0.07 -10.53
N PHE A 75 6.97 0.40 -10.33
CA PHE A 75 6.69 1.83 -10.20
C PHE A 75 7.41 2.47 -9.02
N VAL A 76 7.43 1.84 -7.84
CA VAL A 76 8.12 2.35 -6.66
C VAL A 76 9.64 2.42 -6.92
N ASP A 77 10.21 1.38 -7.48
CA ASP A 77 11.66 1.29 -7.72
C ASP A 77 12.12 2.27 -8.83
N GLU A 78 11.28 2.58 -9.82
CA GLU A 78 11.52 3.61 -10.84
C GLU A 78 11.45 5.06 -10.30
N ASN A 79 10.77 5.28 -9.17
CA ASN A 79 10.49 6.60 -8.61
C ASN A 79 11.20 6.88 -7.27
N LYS A 80 12.14 6.03 -6.88
CA LYS A 80 13.08 6.25 -5.77
C LYS A 80 14.28 7.10 -6.19
#